data_AF-A0A952A964-F1
#
_entry.id   AF-A0A952A964-F1
#
_cell.length_a   1.000
_cell.length_b   1.000
_cell.length_c   1.000
_cell.angle_alpha   90.00
_cell.angle_beta   90.00
_cell.angle_gamma   90.00
#
_symmetry.space_group_name_H-M   'P 1'
#
loop_
_entity.id
_entity.type
_entity.pdbx_description
1 polymer ?
#
loop_
_entity_poly.entity_id
_entity_poly.type
_entity_poly.pdbx_seq_one_letter_code
_entity_poly.pdbx_strand_id
1 'polypeptide(L)'
;DKREYRFVQDTRYGRKVIAEATDVAEMAQAVKRYIAGRLVERERALADDSNLSLRYAHIVETARRKRAWRRFRTVVLSILIGLGAFVAAVLLLAKP
;
A
#
# COMPACT_ATOMS: atom_id res chain seq x y z
N ASP A 1 -19.90 -28.97 -42.84
CA ASP A 1 -18.80 -28.64 -41.93
C ASP A 1 -19.21 -27.42 -41.09
N LYS A 2 -19.49 -27.60 -39.79
CA LYS A 2 -19.84 -26.49 -38.88
C LYS A 2 -18.63 -26.22 -37.99
N ARG A 3 -18.12 -25.00 -38.01
CA ARG A 3 -16.99 -24.59 -37.16
C ARG A 3 -17.52 -24.10 -35.83
N GLU A 4 -16.93 -24.60 -34.75
CA GLU A 4 -17.19 -24.14 -33.39
C GLU A 4 -15.95 -23.39 -32.90
N TYR A 5 -16.13 -22.13 -32.50
CA TYR A 5 -15.09 -21.30 -31.92
C TYR A 5 -15.28 -21.29 -30.41
N ARG A 6 -14.18 -21.45 -29.69
CA ARG A 6 -14.16 -21.40 -28.23
C ARG A 6 -13.08 -20.46 -27.75
N PHE A 7 -13.46 -19.44 -26.99
CA PHE A 7 -12.54 -18.56 -26.31
C PHE A 7 -12.28 -19.10 -24.91
N VAL A 8 -11.04 -19.52 -24.66
CA VAL A 8 -10.62 -20.17 -23.42
C VAL A 8 -9.53 -19.39 -22.72
N GLN A 9 -9.49 -19.51 -21.40
CA GLN A 9 -8.44 -19.01 -20.54
C GLN A 9 -7.88 -20.17 -19.72
N ASP A 10 -6.62 -20.49 -19.94
CA ASP A 10 -5.91 -21.47 -19.12
C ASP A 10 -5.41 -20.79 -17.83
N THR A 11 -5.63 -21.46 -16.71
CA THR A 11 -5.18 -21.03 -15.38
C THR A 11 -4.48 -22.18 -14.66
N ARG A 12 -3.81 -21.90 -13.55
CA ARG A 12 -3.25 -22.95 -12.68
C ARG A 12 -4.29 -23.95 -12.16
N TYR A 13 -5.57 -23.58 -12.18
CA TYR A 13 -6.69 -24.41 -11.72
C TYR A 13 -7.40 -25.13 -12.86
N GLY A 14 -6.85 -25.07 -14.08
CA GLY A 14 -7.44 -25.64 -15.28
C GLY A 14 -7.95 -24.59 -16.27
N ARG A 15 -8.61 -25.09 -17.31
CA ARG A 15 -9.12 -24.32 -18.44
C ARG A 15 -10.54 -23.82 -18.16
N LYS A 16 -10.74 -22.50 -18.29
CA LYS A 16 -12.06 -21.87 -18.24
C LYS A 16 -12.51 -21.46 -19.63
N VAL A 17 -13.73 -21.83 -20.01
CA VAL A 17 -14.36 -21.32 -21.23
C VAL A 17 -15.03 -19.99 -20.92
N ILE A 18 -14.69 -18.95 -21.68
CA ILE A 18 -15.23 -17.60 -21.52
C ILE A 18 -16.40 -17.38 -22.48
N ALA A 19 -16.28 -17.86 -23.71
CA ALA A 19 -17.34 -17.75 -24.72
C ALA A 19 -17.22 -18.89 -25.74
N GLU A 20 -18.38 -19.27 -26.30
CA GLU A 20 -18.51 -20.22 -27.42
C GLU A 20 -19.39 -19.57 -28.48
N ALA A 21 -19.03 -19.75 -29.75
CA ALA A 21 -19.82 -19.26 -30.87
C ALA A 21 -19.57 -20.12 -32.10
N THR A 22 -20.56 -20.19 -32.99
CA THR A 22 -20.40 -20.87 -34.29
C THR A 22 -20.08 -19.89 -35.43
N ASP A 23 -20.26 -18.59 -35.17
CA ASP A 23 -19.90 -17.51 -36.07
C ASP A 23 -18.61 -16.79 -35.62
N VAL A 24 -17.75 -16.46 -36.58
CA VAL A 24 -16.47 -15.78 -36.32
C VAL A 24 -16.69 -14.35 -35.86
N ALA A 25 -17.65 -13.63 -36.44
CA ALA A 25 -17.87 -12.23 -36.09
C ALA A 25 -18.43 -12.11 -34.67
N GLU A 26 -19.32 -13.03 -34.28
CA GLU A 26 -19.78 -13.15 -32.90
C GLU A 26 -18.62 -13.43 -31.92
N MET A 27 -17.75 -14.39 -32.24
CA MET A 27 -16.58 -14.70 -31.41
C MET A 27 -15.63 -13.49 -31.28
N ALA A 28 -15.35 -12.80 -32.38
CA ALA A 28 -14.50 -11.61 -32.38
C ALA A 28 -15.05 -10.50 -31.47
N GLN A 29 -16.38 -10.30 -31.46
CA GLN A 29 -17.01 -9.34 -30.56
C GLN A 29 -16.96 -9.79 -29.10
N ALA A 30 -17.13 -11.08 -28.82
CA ALA A 30 -17.00 -11.63 -27.47
C ALA A 30 -15.58 -11.42 -26.91
N VAL A 31 -14.55 -11.74 -27.70
CA VAL A 31 -13.14 -11.52 -27.34
C VAL A 31 -12.88 -10.04 -27.09
N LYS A 32 -13.34 -9.16 -27.99
CA LYS A 32 -13.15 -7.71 -27.88
C LYS A 32 -13.75 -7.15 -26.59
N ARG A 33 -15.00 -7.49 -26.28
CA ARG A 33 -15.67 -7.05 -25.05
C ARG A 33 -14.94 -7.54 -23.81
N TYR A 34 -14.51 -8.80 -23.79
CA TYR A 34 -13.79 -9.37 -22.66
C TYR A 34 -12.46 -8.65 -22.42
N ILE A 35 -11.66 -8.48 -23.47
CA ILE A 35 -10.35 -7.82 -23.34
C ILE A 35 -10.52 -6.36 -22.93
N ALA A 36 -11.46 -5.63 -23.54
CA ALA A 36 -11.75 -4.24 -23.16
C ALA A 36 -12.12 -4.13 -21.68
N GLY A 37 -13.02 -4.98 -21.18
CA GLY A 37 -13.39 -5.02 -19.78
C GLY A 37 -12.21 -5.35 -18.86
N ARG A 38 -11.42 -6.38 -19.19
CA ARG A 38 -10.27 -6.78 -18.37
C ARG A 38 -9.15 -5.76 -18.34
N LEU A 39 -8.92 -5.01 -19.42
CA LEU A 39 -7.94 -3.92 -19.41
C LEU A 39 -8.38 -2.81 -18.44
N VAL A 40 -9.64 -2.38 -18.50
CA VAL A 40 -10.18 -1.34 -17.61
C VAL A 40 -10.17 -1.80 -16.15
N GLU A 41 -10.58 -3.03 -15.88
CA GLU A 41 -10.53 -3.60 -14.52
C GLU A 41 -9.10 -3.68 -13.98
N ARG A 42 -8.14 -4.06 -14.83
CA ARG A 42 -6.72 -4.11 -14.44
C ARG A 42 -6.17 -2.71 -14.16
N GLU A 43 -6.47 -1.73 -15.01
CA GLU A 43 -6.02 -0.35 -14.80
C GLU A 43 -6.59 0.22 -13.49
N ARG A 44 -7.87 -0.01 -13.21
CA ARG A 44 -8.50 0.40 -11.94
C ARG A 44 -7.83 -0.25 -10.73
N ALA A 45 -7.56 -1.55 -10.78
CA ALA A 45 -6.88 -2.25 -9.69
C ALA A 45 -5.46 -1.69 -9.45
N LEU A 46 -4.70 -1.41 -10.51
CA LEU A 46 -3.37 -0.81 -10.40
C LEU A 46 -3.41 0.62 -9.84
N ALA A 47 -4.40 1.41 -10.24
CA ALA A 47 -4.59 2.77 -9.73
C ALA A 47 -4.96 2.77 -8.24
N ASP A 48 -5.84 1.86 -7.81
CA ASP A 48 -6.24 1.73 -6.40
C ASP A 48 -5.06 1.27 -5.53
N ASP A 49 -4.26 0.29 -5.98
CA ASP A 49 -3.07 -0.17 -5.27
C ASP A 49 -2.03 0.96 -5.13
N SER A 50 -1.81 1.73 -6.21
CA SER A 50 -0.96 2.93 -6.18
C SER A 50 -1.44 3.92 -5.12
N ASN A 51 -2.72 4.27 -5.12
CA ASN A 51 -3.30 5.20 -4.16
C ASN A 51 -3.19 4.70 -2.71
N LEU A 52 -3.40 3.40 -2.48
CA LEU A 52 -3.20 2.78 -1.17
C LEU A 52 -1.75 2.88 -0.72
N SER A 53 -0.78 2.57 -1.59
CA SER A 53 0.65 2.63 -1.27
C SER A 53 1.10 4.05 -0.88
N LEU A 54 0.62 5.08 -1.61
CA LEU A 54 0.91 6.48 -1.32
C LEU A 54 0.31 6.92 0.03
N ARG A 55 -0.93 6.50 0.32
CA ARG A 55 -1.57 6.76 1.61
C ARG A 55 -0.83 6.09 2.76
N TYR A 56 -0.37 4.85 2.58
CA TYR A 56 0.45 4.15 3.56
C TYR A 56 1.78 4.86 3.82
N ALA A 57 2.49 5.28 2.76
CA ALA A 57 3.75 6.02 2.88
C ALA A 57 3.57 7.30 3.70
N HIS A 58 2.51 8.06 3.44
CA HIS A 58 2.20 9.30 4.19
C HIS A 58 1.91 9.04 5.67
N ILE A 59 1.16 7.97 5.99
CA ILE A 59 0.87 7.59 7.39
C ILE A 59 2.16 7.20 8.12
N VAL A 60 3.06 6.46 7.45
CA VAL A 60 4.34 6.05 8.03
C VAL A 60 5.26 7.26 8.28
N GLU A 61 5.32 8.19 7.34
CA GLU A 61 6.14 9.41 7.45
C GLU A 61 5.65 10.31 8.61
N THR A 62 4.35 10.54 8.70
CA THR A 62 3.75 11.33 9.79
C THR A 62 3.91 10.65 11.16
N ALA A 63 3.84 9.32 11.22
CA ALA A 63 4.08 8.55 12.44
C ALA A 63 5.55 8.61 12.91
N ARG A 64 6.53 8.61 11.99
CA ARG A 64 7.96 8.76 12.32
C ARG A 64 8.26 10.12 12.97
N ARG A 65 7.72 11.20 12.42
CA ARG A 65 7.95 12.57 12.92
C ARG A 65 7.47 12.76 14.37
N LYS A 66 6.31 12.19 14.73
CA LYS A 66 5.77 12.24 16.10
C LYS A 66 6.59 11.41 17.11
N ARG A 67 7.16 10.26 16.69
CA ARG A 67 8.02 9.45 17.58
C ARG A 67 9.36 10.12 17.86
N ALA A 68 9.98 10.75 16.86
CA ALA A 68 11.22 11.51 17.05
C ALA A 68 11.03 12.65 18.07
N TRP A 69 9.92 13.38 17.97
CA TRP A 69 9.59 14.47 18.89
C TRP A 69 9.37 13.99 20.33
N ARG A 70 8.72 12.83 20.53
CA ARG A 70 8.55 12.24 21.87
C ARG A 70 9.89 11.84 22.49
N ARG A 71 10.79 11.21 21.72
CA ARG A 71 12.14 10.85 22.18
C ARG A 71 12.98 12.08 22.52
N PHE A 72 12.90 13.12 21.70
CA PHE A 72 13.58 14.38 21.97
C PHE A 72 13.11 15.00 23.29
N ARG A 73 11.79 15.07 23.52
CA ARG A 73 11.22 15.55 24.80
C ARG A 73 11.73 14.77 26.00
N THR A 74 11.81 13.45 25.92
CA THR A 74 12.30 12.64 27.06
C THR A 74 13.77 12.87 27.34
N VAL A 75 14.61 13.06 26.31
CA VAL A 75 16.04 13.35 26.47
C VAL A 75 16.26 14.75 27.05
N VAL A 76 15.53 15.76 26.55
CA VAL A 76 15.64 17.12 27.08
C VAL A 76 15.20 17.17 28.55
N LEU A 77 14.11 16.49 28.90
CA LEU A 77 13.64 16.41 30.29
C LEU A 77 14.66 15.73 31.20
N SER A 78 15.30 14.64 30.76
CA SER A 78 16.31 13.97 31.60
C SER A 78 17.55 14.83 31.82
N ILE A 79 17.98 15.59 30.80
CA ILE A 79 19.10 16.53 30.93
C ILE A 79 18.78 17.64 31.94
N LEU A 80 17.59 18.24 31.85
CA LEU A 80 17.17 19.31 32.77
C LEU A 80 17.08 18.82 34.22
N ILE A 81 16.53 17.62 34.43
CA ILE A 81 16.45 17.01 35.78
C ILE A 81 17.85 16.75 36.33
N GLY A 82 18.74 16.16 35.52
CA GLY A 82 20.12 15.90 35.93
C GLY A 82 20.89 17.18 36.26
N LEU A 83 20.75 18.22 35.43
CA LEU A 83 21.40 19.51 35.65
C LEU A 83 20.87 20.21 36.91
N GLY A 84 19.55 20.17 37.15
CA GLY A 84 18.95 20.72 38.36
C GLY A 84 19.43 20.02 39.64
N ALA A 85 19.47 18.68 39.62
CA ALA A 85 20.00 17.89 40.74
C ALA A 85 21.49 18.19 41.00
N PHE A 86 22.28 18.34 39.93
CA PHE A 86 23.70 18.69 40.04
C PHE A 86 23.91 20.07 40.68
N VAL A 87 23.18 21.09 40.22
CA VAL A 87 23.26 22.44 40.78
C VAL A 87 22.85 22.45 42.25
N ALA A 88 21.78 21.74 42.61
CA ALA A 88 21.32 21.63 44.00
C ALA A 88 22.37 20.96 44.90
N ALA A 89 23.01 19.89 44.42
CA ALA A 89 24.07 19.20 45.15
C ALA A 89 25.29 20.11 45.38
N VAL A 90 25.73 20.84 44.34
CA VAL A 90 26.82 21.81 44.44
C VAL A 90 26.49 22.92 45.45
N LEU A 91 25.27 23.45 45.41
CA LEU A 91 24.83 24.49 46.36
C LEU A 91 24.75 23.99 47.81
N LEU A 92 24.39 22.73 48.03
CA LEU A 92 24.40 22.11 49.36
C LEU A 92 25.81 21.89 49.89
N LEU A 93 26.73 21.45 49.04
CA LEU A 93 28.15 21.25 49.39
C LEU A 93 28.90 22.58 49.60
N ALA A 94 28.45 23.66 48.96
CA ALA A 94 29.03 24.99 49.10
C ALA A 94 28.50 25.76 50.33
N LYS A 95 27.57 25.18 51.10
CA LYS A 95 27.05 25.80 52.33
C LYS A 95 28.00 25.44 53.49
N PRO A 96 28.74 26.40 54.07
CA PRO A 96 29.72 26.14 55.13
C PRO A 96 29.07 25.73 56.45
#